data_AF-A0A482VSD1-F1
#
_entry.id   AF-A0A482VSD1-F1
#
_cell.length_a   1.000
_cell.length_b   1.000
_cell.length_c   1.000
_cell.angle_alpha   90.00
_cell.angle_beta   90.00
_cell.angle_gamma   90.00
#
_symmetry.space_group_name_H-M   'P 1'
#
loop_
_entity.id
_entity.type
_entity.pdbx_description
1 polymer ?
#
loop_
_entity_poly.entity_id
_entity_poly.type
_entity_poly.pdbx_seq_one_letter_code
_entity_poly.pdbx_strand_id
1 'polypeptide(L)'
;IFALTPSSTENRKPSISQKCYIIFVFLILTVGASVSLYLRRFFYRRFSLMQLAMRIIMDIDLYLHNCYSLLILMVIKRYRWFKLIKTLRFVDCPEYKNHHYLIFISTHIVFFSITCFNLTVWPTILALGFKYLKQYSVESIQNYTQFFYSVFAYIVLKMILARYRHQTSLLREKVCTKRHLKYLRKIKRNLFFLKDSVDVFNDIFGWIFLFNIIFGVAKSLIHLDLIVLSLNGFRNGSSNFKSTVRFLADINVVFIFWMEFLSTALICDEILKEFDKILTVANRLVMNFNENDEVESFFN
;
A
#
# COMPACT_ATOMS: atom_id res chain seq x y z
N ILE A 1 11.79 -0.31 -10.66
CA ILE A 1 10.65 -1.00 -11.31
C ILE A 1 10.97 -2.47 -11.61
N PHE A 2 12.04 -2.79 -12.36
CA PHE A 2 12.38 -4.17 -12.76
C PHE A 2 12.58 -5.20 -11.63
N ALA A 3 12.93 -4.77 -10.41
CA ALA A 3 13.02 -5.65 -9.23
C ALA A 3 11.75 -5.70 -8.38
N LEU A 4 10.83 -4.74 -8.54
CA LEU A 4 9.64 -4.55 -7.69
C LEU A 4 8.36 -5.09 -8.33
N THR A 5 8.33 -5.16 -9.67
CA THR A 5 7.24 -5.77 -10.43
C THR A 5 7.78 -6.69 -11.54
N PRO A 6 7.03 -7.74 -11.93
CA PRO A 6 7.40 -8.57 -13.06
C PRO A 6 7.50 -7.75 -14.35
N SER A 7 8.55 -7.98 -15.15
CA SER A 7 8.83 -7.22 -16.37
C SER A 7 7.91 -7.52 -17.55
N SER A 8 7.19 -8.65 -17.53
CA SER A 8 6.26 -9.05 -18.59
C SER A 8 5.15 -9.90 -17.99
N THR A 9 3.95 -9.79 -18.56
CA THR A 9 2.73 -10.55 -18.22
C THR A 9 2.79 -12.03 -18.62
N GLU A 10 3.76 -12.42 -19.45
CA GLU A 10 3.90 -13.79 -19.98
C GLU A 10 4.89 -14.64 -19.18
N ASN A 11 5.78 -14.02 -18.42
CA ASN A 11 6.89 -14.70 -17.75
C ASN A 11 6.50 -15.24 -16.35
N ARG A 12 5.64 -16.27 -16.32
CA ARG A 12 5.03 -16.84 -15.11
C ARG A 12 6.02 -17.43 -14.10
N LYS A 13 7.12 -18.01 -14.57
CA LYS A 13 8.19 -18.59 -13.75
C LYS A 13 9.45 -17.75 -13.91
N PRO A 14 10.01 -17.16 -12.83
CA PRO A 14 11.22 -16.37 -12.95
C PRO A 14 12.36 -17.23 -13.47
N SER A 15 13.07 -16.76 -14.49
CA SER A 15 14.30 -17.40 -14.95
C SER A 15 15.36 -17.35 -13.84
N ILE A 16 16.33 -18.25 -13.88
CA ILE A 16 17.42 -18.32 -12.88
C ILE A 16 18.13 -16.95 -12.79
N SER A 17 18.42 -16.32 -13.93
CA SER A 17 19.00 -14.97 -14.00
C SER A 17 18.16 -13.91 -13.25
N GLN A 18 16.83 -13.92 -13.42
CA GLN A 18 15.95 -13.00 -12.69
C GLN A 18 15.97 -13.26 -11.18
N LYS A 19 16.00 -14.53 -10.74
CA LYS A 19 16.12 -14.87 -9.32
C LYS A 19 17.45 -14.39 -8.74
N CYS A 20 18.56 -14.66 -9.44
CA CYS A 20 19.89 -14.21 -9.05
C CYS A 20 19.95 -12.68 -8.95
N TYR A 21 19.35 -11.95 -9.89
CA TYR A 21 19.26 -10.49 -9.85
C TYR A 21 18.49 -9.99 -8.62
N ILE A 22 17.32 -10.56 -8.32
CA ILE A 22 16.52 -10.17 -7.14
C ILE A 22 17.28 -10.46 -5.84
N ILE A 23 17.91 -11.64 -5.73
CA ILE A 23 18.73 -12.01 -4.57
C ILE A 23 19.91 -11.06 -4.43
N PHE A 24 20.58 -10.70 -5.53
CA PHE A 24 21.68 -9.75 -5.52
C PHE A 24 21.24 -8.36 -5.05
N VAL A 25 20.11 -7.85 -5.54
CA VAL A 25 19.53 -6.57 -5.07
C VAL A 25 19.22 -6.63 -3.57
N PHE A 26 18.62 -7.74 -3.10
CA PHE A 26 18.34 -7.94 -1.68
C PHE A 26 19.63 -7.96 -0.83
N LEU A 27 20.70 -8.62 -1.29
CA LEU A 27 21.99 -8.64 -0.61
C LEU A 27 22.62 -7.25 -0.53
N ILE A 28 22.58 -6.48 -1.63
CA ILE A 28 23.05 -5.08 -1.63
C ILE A 28 22.27 -4.25 -0.61
N LEU A 29 20.94 -4.37 -0.58
CA LEU A 29 20.11 -3.65 0.39
C LEU A 29 20.43 -4.07 1.83
N THR A 30 20.69 -5.35 2.06
CA THR A 30 21.05 -5.88 3.39
C THR A 30 22.39 -5.34 3.87
N VAL A 31 23.41 -5.35 3.01
CA VAL A 31 24.72 -4.76 3.31
C VAL A 31 24.59 -3.26 3.53
N GLY A 32 23.86 -2.57 2.66
CA GLY A 32 23.58 -1.14 2.79
C GLY A 32 22.88 -0.79 4.11
N ALA A 33 21.86 -1.55 4.49
CA ALA A 33 21.13 -1.36 5.74
C ALA A 33 22.04 -1.61 6.95
N SER A 34 22.87 -2.65 6.91
CA SER A 34 23.83 -2.97 7.97
C SER A 34 24.86 -1.85 8.15
N VAL A 35 25.43 -1.34 7.05
CA VAL A 35 26.35 -0.20 7.06
C VAL A 35 25.65 1.07 7.57
N SER A 36 24.41 1.32 7.14
CA SER A 36 23.60 2.45 7.58
C SER A 36 23.36 2.40 9.10
N LEU A 37 22.96 1.25 9.64
CA LEU A 37 22.80 1.02 11.08
C LEU A 37 24.10 1.27 11.86
N TYR A 38 25.21 0.73 11.37
CA TYR A 38 26.52 0.94 11.98
C TYR A 38 26.90 2.43 12.03
N LEU A 39 26.65 3.19 10.96
CA LEU A 39 26.94 4.62 10.92
C LEU A 39 26.02 5.44 11.83
N ARG A 40 24.77 5.01 12.01
CA ARG A 40 23.76 5.68 12.84
C ARG A 40 23.93 5.44 14.35
N ARG A 41 24.67 4.42 14.76
CA ARG A 41 24.85 4.06 16.19
C ARG A 41 25.29 5.24 17.08
N PHE A 42 26.11 6.14 16.54
CA PHE A 42 26.59 7.32 17.27
C PHE A 42 25.49 8.37 17.47
N PHE A 43 24.55 8.44 16.53
CA PHE A 43 23.41 9.36 16.60
C PHE A 43 22.33 8.82 17.53
N TYR A 44 22.11 7.50 17.53
CA TYR A 44 21.11 6.84 18.38
C TYR A 44 21.36 7.04 19.88
N ARG A 45 22.60 7.35 20.30
CA ARG A 45 22.90 7.73 21.69
C ARG A 45 22.19 9.01 22.16
N ARG A 46 21.69 9.83 21.25
CA ARG A 46 20.98 11.08 21.57
C ARG A 46 19.46 10.91 21.71
N PHE A 47 18.94 9.72 21.40
CA PHE A 47 17.51 9.45 21.43
C PHE A 47 17.05 9.10 22.84
N SER A 48 15.81 9.47 23.17
CA SER A 48 15.12 8.93 24.34
C SER A 48 14.92 7.42 24.17
N LEU A 49 14.68 6.70 25.28
CA LEU A 49 14.44 5.26 25.24
C LEU A 49 13.28 4.90 24.28
N MET A 50 12.21 5.71 24.31
CA MET A 50 11.05 5.52 23.44
C MET A 50 11.39 5.75 21.96
N GLN A 51 12.09 6.83 21.64
CA GLN A 51 12.55 7.10 20.28
C GLN A 51 13.47 6.00 19.75
N LEU A 52 14.37 5.49 20.60
CA LEU A 52 15.27 4.40 20.25
C LEU A 52 14.50 3.11 19.98
N ALA A 53 13.54 2.75 20.84
CA ALA A 53 12.70 1.57 20.65
C ALA A 53 11.90 1.65 19.35
N MET A 54 11.22 2.78 19.10
CA MET A 54 10.48 3.01 17.86
C MET A 54 11.38 2.96 16.63
N ARG A 55 12.61 3.48 16.74
CA ARG A 55 13.58 3.44 15.65
C ARG A 55 14.04 2.02 15.33
N ILE A 56 14.31 1.21 16.35
CA ILE A 56 14.66 -0.21 16.17
C ILE A 56 13.50 -0.95 15.50
N ILE A 57 12.25 -0.71 15.95
CA ILE A 57 11.05 -1.28 15.33
C ILE A 57 10.96 -0.90 13.85
N MET A 58 11.19 0.37 13.50
CA MET A 58 11.19 0.82 12.10
C MET A 58 12.29 0.14 11.28
N ASP A 59 13.51 0.04 11.80
CA ASP A 59 14.63 -0.59 11.08
C ASP A 59 14.35 -2.09 10.84
N ILE A 60 13.75 -2.79 11.83
CA ILE A 60 13.29 -4.19 11.68
C ILE A 60 12.16 -4.29 10.65
N ASP A 61 11.16 -3.42 10.75
CA ASP A 61 10.00 -3.40 9.85
C ASP A 61 10.43 -3.21 8.39
N LEU A 62 11.26 -2.20 8.11
CA LEU A 62 11.79 -1.95 6.76
C LEU A 62 12.56 -3.16 6.23
N TYR A 63 13.36 -3.82 7.06
CA TYR A 63 14.08 -5.02 6.65
C TYR A 63 13.13 -6.18 6.32
N LEU A 64 12.14 -6.45 7.18
CA LEU A 64 11.13 -7.48 6.95
C LEU A 64 10.27 -7.18 5.71
N HIS A 65 9.90 -5.91 5.50
CA HIS A 65 9.19 -5.45 4.31
C HIS A 65 10.00 -5.73 3.04
N ASN A 66 11.30 -5.43 3.03
CA ASN A 66 12.15 -5.72 1.87
C ASN A 66 12.34 -7.22 1.64
N CYS A 67 12.49 -8.00 2.71
CA CYS A 67 12.53 -9.46 2.63
C CYS A 67 11.24 -10.01 2.01
N TYR A 68 10.09 -9.54 2.50
CA TYR A 68 8.79 -9.97 1.99
C TYR A 68 8.57 -9.55 0.53
N SER A 69 8.79 -8.28 0.20
CA SER A 69 8.55 -7.77 -1.16
C SER A 69 9.51 -8.36 -2.19
N LEU A 70 10.81 -8.45 -1.90
CA LEU A 70 11.79 -8.92 -2.88
C LEU A 70 11.87 -10.45 -2.90
N LEU A 71 11.96 -11.14 -1.76
CA LEU A 71 12.13 -12.58 -1.76
C LEU A 71 10.77 -13.29 -1.87
N ILE A 72 9.85 -13.00 -0.96
CA ILE A 72 8.59 -13.75 -0.89
C ILE A 72 7.70 -13.43 -2.09
N LEU A 73 7.45 -12.15 -2.40
CA LEU A 73 6.55 -11.79 -3.48
C LEU A 73 7.13 -12.05 -4.87
N MET A 74 8.38 -11.64 -5.12
CA MET A 74 8.95 -11.69 -6.48
C MET A 74 9.58 -13.04 -6.84
N VAL A 75 10.02 -13.84 -5.86
CA VAL A 75 10.58 -15.18 -6.10
C VAL A 75 9.55 -16.28 -5.86
N ILE A 76 8.88 -16.29 -4.70
CA ILE A 76 8.01 -17.40 -4.27
C ILE A 76 6.58 -17.22 -4.79
N LYS A 77 5.95 -16.08 -4.49
CA LYS A 77 4.54 -15.79 -4.79
C LYS A 77 4.33 -15.08 -6.14
N ARG A 78 5.30 -15.13 -7.06
CA ARG A 78 5.21 -14.44 -8.36
C ARG A 78 3.98 -14.87 -9.17
N TYR A 79 3.57 -16.13 -9.06
CA TYR A 79 2.35 -16.62 -9.71
C TYR A 79 1.07 -15.92 -9.24
N ARG A 80 1.00 -15.48 -7.97
CA ARG A 80 -0.14 -14.71 -7.42
C ARG A 80 -0.21 -13.33 -8.08
N TRP A 81 0.94 -12.68 -8.27
CA TRP A 81 1.03 -11.42 -9.02
C TRP A 81 0.47 -11.54 -10.44
N PHE A 82 0.83 -12.61 -11.14
CA PHE A 82 0.26 -12.87 -12.47
C PHE A 82 -1.24 -13.12 -12.44
N LYS A 83 -1.70 -13.90 -11.46
CA LYS A 83 -3.13 -14.15 -11.27
C LYS A 83 -3.87 -12.84 -11.03
N LEU A 84 -3.34 -11.95 -10.18
CA LEU A 84 -3.91 -10.64 -9.92
C LEU A 84 -3.99 -9.79 -11.21
N ILE A 85 -2.88 -9.62 -11.93
CA ILE A 85 -2.83 -8.81 -13.15
C ILE A 85 -3.78 -9.37 -14.21
N LYS A 86 -3.77 -10.69 -14.42
CA LYS A 86 -4.66 -11.36 -15.39
C LYS A 86 -6.12 -11.12 -15.01
N THR A 87 -6.45 -11.28 -13.73
CA THR A 87 -7.81 -11.08 -13.27
C THR A 87 -8.22 -9.63 -13.46
N LEU A 88 -7.39 -8.64 -13.10
CA LEU A 88 -7.67 -7.21 -13.27
C LEU A 88 -7.78 -6.78 -14.74
N ARG A 89 -7.04 -7.40 -15.67
CA ARG A 89 -7.09 -7.05 -17.11
C ARG A 89 -8.46 -7.27 -17.74
N PHE A 90 -9.29 -8.17 -17.19
CA PHE A 90 -10.68 -8.34 -17.64
C PHE A 90 -11.60 -7.17 -17.27
N VAL A 91 -11.11 -6.12 -16.59
CA VAL A 91 -11.82 -4.84 -16.44
C VAL A 91 -11.58 -3.98 -17.69
N ASP A 92 -12.33 -4.22 -18.75
CA ASP A 92 -12.44 -3.23 -19.82
C ASP A 92 -13.50 -2.18 -19.45
N CYS A 93 -13.16 -1.33 -18.48
CA CYS A 93 -13.84 -0.05 -18.27
C CYS A 93 -12.93 1.06 -18.80
N PRO A 94 -13.15 1.55 -20.04
CA PRO A 94 -12.27 2.54 -20.67
C PRO A 94 -12.19 3.85 -19.87
N GLU A 95 -13.26 4.22 -19.15
CA GLU A 95 -13.32 5.42 -18.30
C GLU A 95 -12.29 5.44 -17.16
N TYR A 96 -11.81 4.27 -16.72
CA TYR A 96 -10.92 4.16 -15.55
C TYR A 96 -9.43 4.02 -15.90
N LYS A 97 -9.08 3.69 -17.15
CA LYS A 97 -7.66 3.45 -17.54
C LYS A 97 -6.80 4.71 -17.39
N ASN A 98 -7.26 5.86 -17.88
CA ASN A 98 -6.49 7.11 -17.82
C ASN A 98 -6.40 7.68 -16.40
N HIS A 99 -7.45 7.52 -15.60
CA HIS A 99 -7.52 8.05 -14.24
C HIS A 99 -6.52 7.36 -13.30
N HIS A 100 -6.37 6.04 -13.38
CA HIS A 100 -5.42 5.30 -12.54
C HIS A 100 -3.95 5.67 -12.83
N TYR A 101 -3.62 5.89 -14.10
CA TYR A 101 -2.27 6.31 -14.49
C TYR A 101 -1.96 7.73 -13.98
N LEU A 102 -2.93 8.65 -14.08
CA LEU A 102 -2.77 10.00 -13.55
C LEU A 102 -2.58 10.00 -12.03
N ILE A 103 -3.36 9.22 -11.28
CA ILE A 103 -3.17 9.05 -9.83
C ILE A 103 -1.78 8.49 -9.52
N PHE A 104 -1.32 7.49 -10.28
CA PHE A 104 -0.01 6.90 -10.06
C PHE A 104 1.11 7.93 -10.26
N ILE A 105 1.07 8.71 -11.33
CA ILE A 105 2.08 9.74 -11.58
C ILE A 105 2.01 10.85 -10.53
N SER A 106 0.81 11.36 -10.23
CA SER A 106 0.65 12.48 -9.31
C SER A 106 1.14 12.13 -7.91
N THR A 107 0.82 10.93 -7.41
CA THR A 107 1.31 10.44 -6.11
C THR A 107 2.84 10.34 -6.08
N HIS A 108 3.48 9.88 -7.16
CA HIS A 108 4.94 9.82 -7.24
C HIS A 108 5.59 11.21 -7.26
N ILE A 109 5.00 12.18 -7.97
CA ILE A 109 5.49 13.58 -7.99
C ILE A 109 5.39 14.20 -6.59
N VAL A 110 4.29 13.96 -5.88
CA VAL A 110 4.09 14.43 -4.50
C VAL A 110 5.13 13.80 -3.56
N PHE A 111 5.29 12.48 -3.62
CA PHE A 111 6.28 11.77 -2.81
C PHE A 111 7.71 12.27 -3.08
N PHE A 112 8.07 12.45 -4.35
CA PHE A 112 9.39 12.95 -4.74
C PHE A 112 9.62 14.38 -4.25
N SER A 113 8.63 15.27 -4.43
CA SER A 113 8.70 16.65 -3.93
C SER A 113 8.93 16.71 -2.42
N ILE A 114 8.20 15.89 -1.66
CA ILE A 114 8.33 15.80 -0.19
C ILE A 114 9.67 15.20 0.21
N THR A 115 10.13 14.17 -0.50
CA THR A 115 11.44 13.57 -0.24
C THR A 115 12.57 14.58 -0.49
N CYS A 116 12.51 15.33 -1.59
CA CYS A 116 13.44 16.40 -1.90
C CYS A 116 13.43 17.50 -0.83
N PHE A 117 12.24 17.95 -0.41
CA PHE A 117 12.10 18.91 0.70
C PHE A 117 12.74 18.38 2.00
N ASN A 118 12.48 17.13 2.36
CA ASN A 118 13.10 16.52 3.54
C ASN A 118 14.63 16.40 3.38
N LEU A 119 15.12 16.06 2.19
CA LEU A 119 16.54 15.95 1.90
C LEU A 119 17.28 17.30 1.94
N THR A 120 16.61 18.43 1.78
CA THR A 120 17.23 19.76 1.96
C THR A 120 17.18 20.21 3.42
N VAL A 121 16.10 19.89 4.12
CA VAL A 121 15.84 20.34 5.49
C VAL A 121 16.62 19.53 6.55
N TRP A 122 16.64 18.21 6.46
CA TRP A 122 17.28 17.38 7.51
C TRP A 122 18.80 17.52 7.62
N PRO A 123 19.58 17.62 6.53
CA PRO A 123 21.02 17.85 6.63
C PRO A 123 21.40 19.15 7.33
N THR A 124 20.60 20.20 7.11
CA THR A 124 20.81 21.54 7.70
C THR A 124 20.35 21.61 9.15
N ILE A 125 19.27 20.88 9.49
CA ILE A 125 18.78 20.78 10.88
C ILE A 125 19.75 20.00 11.75
N LEU A 126 20.13 18.79 11.33
CA LEU A 126 20.97 17.89 12.11
C LEU A 126 22.46 18.26 12.09
N ALA A 127 22.84 19.32 11.35
CA ALA A 127 24.22 19.73 11.11
C ALA A 127 25.12 18.58 10.60
N LEU A 128 24.52 17.61 9.91
CA LEU A 128 25.21 16.44 9.37
C LEU A 128 25.75 16.71 7.96
N GLY A 129 25.18 17.69 7.24
CA GLY A 129 25.53 17.97 5.84
C GLY A 129 25.46 16.69 4.98
N PHE A 130 26.47 16.47 4.15
CA PHE A 130 26.55 15.28 3.27
C PHE A 130 26.59 13.94 4.02
N LYS A 131 26.96 13.91 5.31
CA LYS A 131 26.94 12.67 6.11
C LYS A 131 25.52 12.13 6.27
N TYR A 132 24.51 13.00 6.22
CA TYR A 132 23.11 12.59 6.24
C TYR A 132 22.75 11.70 5.06
N LEU A 133 23.15 12.08 3.84
CA LEU A 133 22.87 11.28 2.64
C LEU A 133 23.51 9.89 2.75
N LYS A 134 24.75 9.80 3.23
CA LYS A 134 25.42 8.50 3.45
C LYS A 134 24.70 7.63 4.48
N GLN A 135 24.15 8.25 5.54
CA GLN A 135 23.45 7.53 6.61
C GLN A 135 22.02 7.14 6.23
N TYR A 136 21.33 7.90 5.39
CA TYR A 136 19.89 7.76 5.14
C TYR A 136 19.50 7.38 3.71
N SER A 137 20.45 7.28 2.78
CA SER A 137 20.16 6.88 1.39
C SER A 137 19.47 5.52 1.28
N VAL A 138 19.95 4.52 2.03
CA VAL A 138 19.36 3.18 2.00
C VAL A 138 17.94 3.19 2.54
N GLU A 139 17.71 3.82 3.69
CA GLU A 139 16.35 3.99 4.25
C GLU A 139 15.43 4.72 3.27
N SER A 140 15.90 5.72 2.54
CA SER A 140 15.11 6.38 1.49
C SER A 140 14.69 5.42 0.38
N ILE A 141 15.57 4.50 -0.04
CA ILE A 141 15.25 3.47 -1.04
C ILE A 141 14.23 2.47 -0.48
N GLN A 142 14.37 2.08 0.79
CA GLN A 142 13.44 1.16 1.47
C GLN A 142 12.05 1.80 1.63
N ASN A 143 12.00 3.06 2.07
CA ASN A 143 10.78 3.87 2.17
C ASN A 143 10.09 4.01 0.81
N TYR A 144 10.85 4.23 -0.27
CA TYR A 144 10.30 4.29 -1.62
C TYR A 144 9.68 2.95 -2.04
N THR A 145 10.31 1.83 -1.69
CA THR A 145 9.78 0.49 -1.98
C THR A 145 8.43 0.27 -1.28
N GLN A 146 8.35 0.66 -0.02
CA GLN A 146 7.13 0.60 0.77
C GLN A 146 6.02 1.47 0.18
N PHE A 147 6.30 2.74 -0.09
CA PHE A 147 5.41 3.68 -0.77
C PHE A 147 4.90 3.13 -2.10
N PHE A 148 5.80 2.58 -2.93
CA PHE A 148 5.45 2.01 -4.23
C PHE A 148 4.40 0.90 -4.09
N TYR A 149 4.59 -0.03 -3.15
CA TYR A 149 3.63 -1.10 -2.93
C TYR A 149 2.30 -0.61 -2.37
N SER A 150 2.30 0.41 -1.51
CA SER A 150 1.06 1.02 -1.01
C SER A 150 0.23 1.67 -2.11
N VAL A 151 0.87 2.51 -2.94
CA VAL A 151 0.20 3.15 -4.08
C VAL A 151 -0.34 2.10 -5.05
N PHE A 152 0.45 1.06 -5.30
CA PHE A 152 0.01 -0.03 -6.14
C PHE A 152 -1.20 -0.78 -5.53
N ALA A 153 -1.18 -1.06 -4.23
CA ALA A 153 -2.29 -1.69 -3.52
C ALA A 153 -3.56 -0.84 -3.61
N TYR A 154 -3.44 0.47 -3.41
CA TYR A 154 -4.53 1.42 -3.55
C TYR A 154 -5.17 1.38 -4.95
N ILE A 155 -4.36 1.36 -6.01
CA ILE A 155 -4.85 1.28 -7.39
C ILE A 155 -5.60 -0.03 -7.63
N VAL A 156 -5.05 -1.16 -7.14
CA VAL A 156 -5.71 -2.46 -7.25
C VAL A 156 -7.05 -2.47 -6.52
N LEU A 157 -7.11 -1.89 -5.31
CA LEU A 157 -8.36 -1.75 -4.56
C LEU A 157 -9.39 -0.91 -5.32
N LYS A 158 -8.99 0.20 -5.95
CA LYS A 158 -9.89 0.97 -6.83
C LYS A 158 -10.45 0.12 -7.98
N MET A 159 -9.61 -0.71 -8.60
CA MET A 159 -10.05 -1.60 -9.68
C MET A 159 -11.03 -2.68 -9.18
N ILE A 160 -10.80 -3.23 -7.97
CA ILE A 160 -11.71 -4.18 -7.31
C ILE A 160 -13.04 -3.49 -6.99
N LEU A 161 -13.01 -2.28 -6.42
CA LEU A 161 -14.21 -1.49 -6.12
C LEU A 161 -15.05 -1.22 -7.37
N ALA A 162 -14.41 -0.84 -8.49
CA ALA A 162 -15.10 -0.62 -9.75
C ALA A 162 -15.85 -1.88 -10.22
N ARG A 163 -15.28 -3.08 -10.01
CA ARG A 163 -15.97 -4.35 -10.31
C ARG A 163 -17.16 -4.60 -9.42
N TYR A 164 -17.03 -4.36 -8.12
CA TYR A 164 -18.14 -4.49 -7.18
C TYR A 164 -19.30 -3.58 -7.61
N ARG A 165 -19.03 -2.28 -7.83
CA ARG A 165 -20.03 -1.31 -8.31
C ARG A 165 -20.69 -1.75 -9.62
N HIS A 166 -19.91 -2.27 -10.56
CA HIS A 166 -20.46 -2.79 -11.82
C HIS A 166 -21.39 -4.00 -11.59
N GLN A 167 -21.04 -4.94 -10.71
CA GLN A 167 -21.94 -6.04 -10.36
C GLN A 167 -23.20 -5.54 -9.65
N THR A 168 -23.08 -4.61 -8.71
CA THR A 168 -24.21 -3.98 -8.01
C THR A 168 -25.19 -3.33 -9.00
N SER A 169 -24.66 -2.59 -9.98
CA SER A 169 -25.47 -1.96 -11.04
C SER A 169 -26.19 -2.99 -11.90
N LEU A 170 -25.51 -4.03 -12.37
CA LEU A 170 -26.11 -5.13 -13.14
C LEU A 170 -27.21 -5.86 -12.37
N LEU A 171 -27.02 -6.07 -11.07
CA LEU A 171 -28.01 -6.66 -10.18
C LEU A 171 -29.24 -5.76 -10.06
N ARG A 172 -29.08 -4.44 -9.88
CA ARG A 172 -30.23 -3.53 -9.76
C ARG A 172 -31.04 -3.41 -11.04
N GLU A 173 -30.39 -3.32 -12.19
CA GLU A 173 -31.06 -3.09 -13.48
C GLU A 173 -31.82 -4.32 -14.00
N LYS A 174 -31.30 -5.53 -13.75
CA LYS A 174 -31.81 -6.78 -14.39
C LYS A 174 -32.70 -7.64 -13.52
N VAL A 175 -32.96 -7.20 -12.28
CA VAL A 175 -33.88 -7.85 -11.35
C VAL A 175 -35.37 -7.61 -11.71
N CYS A 176 -35.65 -6.82 -12.75
CA CYS A 176 -37.02 -6.56 -13.21
C CYS A 176 -37.47 -7.36 -14.46
N THR A 177 -36.71 -8.36 -14.96
CA THR A 177 -37.04 -9.01 -16.26
C THR A 177 -36.90 -10.54 -16.26
N LYS A 178 -37.96 -11.28 -16.64
CA LYS A 178 -38.14 -12.76 -16.65
C LYS A 178 -37.01 -13.65 -17.25
N ARG A 179 -35.91 -13.11 -17.80
CA ARG A 179 -34.71 -13.86 -18.23
C ARG A 179 -33.73 -14.20 -17.07
N HIS A 180 -34.21 -14.27 -15.84
CA HIS A 180 -33.42 -14.20 -14.59
C HIS A 180 -32.32 -15.26 -14.43
N LEU A 181 -32.59 -16.54 -14.72
CA LEU A 181 -31.70 -17.65 -14.34
C LEU A 181 -30.31 -17.62 -15.01
N LYS A 182 -30.24 -17.33 -16.31
CA LYS A 182 -28.96 -17.28 -17.04
C LYS A 182 -28.10 -16.08 -16.59
N TYR A 183 -28.73 -14.96 -16.25
CA TYR A 183 -28.05 -13.77 -15.74
C TYR A 183 -27.55 -13.95 -14.31
N LEU A 184 -28.36 -14.55 -13.44
CA LEU A 184 -27.96 -14.88 -12.06
C LEU A 184 -26.75 -15.83 -12.04
N ARG A 185 -26.72 -16.85 -12.91
CA ARG A 185 -25.55 -17.74 -13.06
C ARG A 185 -24.29 -16.97 -13.49
N LYS A 186 -24.43 -15.97 -14.37
CA LYS A 186 -23.31 -15.10 -14.79
C LYS A 186 -22.83 -14.21 -13.64
N ILE A 187 -23.75 -13.63 -12.86
CA ILE A 187 -23.43 -12.80 -11.69
C ILE A 187 -22.75 -13.63 -10.61
N LYS A 188 -23.28 -14.82 -10.25
CA LYS A 188 -22.66 -15.77 -9.31
C LYS A 188 -21.22 -16.08 -9.70
N ARG A 189 -20.99 -16.38 -10.98
CA ARG A 189 -19.64 -16.64 -11.51
C ARG A 189 -18.73 -15.40 -11.40
N ASN A 190 -19.23 -14.20 -11.70
CA ASN A 190 -18.44 -12.97 -11.58
C ASN A 190 -18.08 -12.65 -10.13
N LEU A 191 -19.00 -12.85 -9.18
CA LEU A 191 -18.76 -12.69 -7.76
C LEU A 191 -17.72 -13.69 -7.24
N PHE A 192 -17.76 -14.93 -7.71
CA PHE A 192 -16.74 -15.91 -7.41
C PHE A 192 -15.34 -15.46 -7.87
N PHE A 193 -15.21 -14.95 -9.10
CA PHE A 193 -13.95 -14.38 -9.58
C PHE A 193 -13.52 -13.14 -8.80
N LEU A 194 -14.48 -12.34 -8.34
CA LEU A 194 -14.20 -11.14 -7.55
C LEU A 194 -13.65 -11.52 -6.17
N LYS A 195 -14.29 -12.49 -5.49
CA LYS A 195 -13.76 -13.08 -4.25
C LYS A 195 -12.35 -13.61 -4.43
N ASP A 196 -12.12 -14.41 -5.47
CA ASP A 196 -10.79 -14.94 -5.78
C ASP A 196 -9.76 -13.82 -6.07
N SER A 197 -10.19 -12.68 -6.61
CA SER A 197 -9.34 -11.49 -6.77
C SER A 197 -8.97 -10.86 -5.43
N VAL A 198 -9.94 -10.73 -4.53
CA VAL A 198 -9.74 -10.18 -3.17
C VAL A 198 -8.84 -11.11 -2.35
N ASP A 199 -9.03 -12.42 -2.44
CA ASP A 199 -8.19 -13.40 -1.75
C ASP A 199 -6.73 -13.32 -2.23
N VAL A 200 -6.52 -13.25 -3.56
CA VAL A 200 -5.17 -13.06 -4.14
C VAL A 200 -4.58 -11.70 -3.75
N PHE A 201 -5.40 -10.65 -3.69
CA PHE A 201 -4.97 -9.33 -3.24
C PHE A 201 -4.50 -9.38 -1.78
N ASN A 202 -5.29 -9.96 -0.88
CA ASN A 202 -4.96 -10.11 0.54
C ASN A 202 -3.70 -10.96 0.74
N ASP A 203 -3.54 -12.03 -0.05
CA ASP A 203 -2.34 -12.88 -0.04
C ASP A 203 -1.04 -12.15 -0.40
N ILE A 204 -1.15 -11.09 -1.22
CA ILE A 204 -0.02 -10.27 -1.67
C ILE A 204 0.20 -9.11 -0.71
N PHE A 205 -0.84 -8.29 -0.49
CA PHE A 205 -0.74 -7.00 0.18
C PHE A 205 -1.06 -7.04 1.68
N GLY A 206 -1.60 -8.13 2.23
CA GLY A 206 -1.94 -8.22 3.65
C GLY A 206 -0.74 -7.95 4.56
N TRP A 207 0.39 -8.60 4.29
CA TRP A 207 1.65 -8.33 5.00
C TRP A 207 2.21 -6.94 4.74
N ILE A 208 2.07 -6.41 3.52
CA ILE A 208 2.49 -5.05 3.19
C ILE A 208 1.71 -4.03 4.04
N PHE A 209 0.39 -4.20 4.18
CA PHE A 209 -0.41 -3.33 5.04
C PHE A 209 0.00 -3.43 6.50
N LEU A 210 0.31 -4.62 6.99
CA LEU A 210 0.81 -4.78 8.35
C LEU A 210 2.12 -4.00 8.56
N PHE A 211 3.09 -4.14 7.65
CA PHE A 211 4.36 -3.40 7.73
C PHE A 211 4.13 -1.89 7.65
N ASN A 212 3.25 -1.43 6.75
CA ASN A 212 2.86 -0.03 6.67
C ASN A 212 2.30 0.48 8.00
N ILE A 213 1.39 -0.24 8.64
CA ILE A 213 0.80 0.19 9.91
C ILE A 213 1.90 0.29 10.99
N ILE A 214 2.75 -0.73 11.13
CA ILE A 214 3.82 -0.75 12.14
C ILE A 214 4.79 0.41 11.90
N PHE A 215 5.29 0.56 10.67
CA PHE A 215 6.17 1.64 10.27
C PHE A 215 5.54 3.00 10.54
N GLY A 216 4.28 3.16 10.15
CA GLY A 216 3.49 4.37 10.29
C GLY A 216 3.32 4.84 11.71
N VAL A 217 2.92 3.93 12.59
CA VAL A 217 2.75 4.19 14.02
C VAL A 217 4.10 4.55 14.63
N ALA A 218 5.14 3.74 14.41
CA ALA A 218 6.46 4.00 14.99
C ALA A 218 7.04 5.35 14.51
N LYS A 219 6.94 5.64 13.22
CA LYS A 219 7.38 6.91 12.62
C LYS A 219 6.58 8.09 13.15
N SER A 220 5.25 7.96 13.23
CA SER A 220 4.37 9.00 13.77
C SER A 220 4.70 9.33 15.22
N LEU A 221 4.94 8.31 16.06
CA LEU A 221 5.31 8.51 17.47
C LEU A 221 6.63 9.28 17.61
N ILE A 222 7.64 8.97 16.79
CA ILE A 222 8.91 9.72 16.79
C ILE A 222 8.67 11.17 16.39
N HIS A 223 7.98 11.42 15.28
CA HIS A 223 7.76 12.79 14.80
C HIS A 223 6.83 13.60 15.72
N LEU A 224 5.83 12.98 16.34
CA LEU A 224 4.98 13.65 17.33
C LEU A 224 5.78 14.07 18.56
N ASP A 225 6.67 13.22 19.06
CA ASP A 225 7.58 13.58 20.16
C ASP A 225 8.48 14.77 19.77
N LEU A 226 9.02 14.76 18.54
CA LEU A 226 9.81 15.88 18.01
C LEU A 226 8.99 17.17 17.85
N ILE A 227 7.73 17.07 17.42
CA ILE A 227 6.80 18.19 17.30
C ILE A 227 6.54 18.81 18.68
N VAL A 228 6.27 17.99 19.70
CA VAL A 228 6.05 18.46 21.08
C VAL A 228 7.29 19.18 21.61
N LEU A 229 8.49 18.63 21.39
CA LEU A 229 9.74 19.28 21.75
C LEU A 229 9.93 20.62 21.02
N SER A 230 9.60 20.68 19.74
CA SER A 230 9.68 21.91 18.95
C SER A 230 8.71 22.98 19.47
N LEU A 231 7.47 22.60 19.80
CA LEU A 231 6.43 23.49 20.35
C LEU A 231 6.86 24.10 21.70
N ASN A 232 7.45 23.31 22.58
CA ASN A 232 7.99 23.80 23.84
C ASN A 232 9.12 24.82 23.64
N GLY A 233 9.96 24.61 22.62
CA GLY A 233 11.00 25.57 22.23
C GLY A 233 10.43 26.91 21.72
N PHE A 234 9.33 26.88 20.95
CA PHE A 234 8.63 28.09 20.51
C PHE A 234 8.05 28.88 21.67
N ARG A 235 7.41 28.20 22.61
CA ARG A 235 6.80 28.81 23.80
C ARG A 235 7.82 29.53 24.67
N ASN A 236 9.07 29.08 24.70
CA ASN A 236 10.16 29.69 25.48
C ASN A 236 10.87 30.84 24.73
N GLY A 237 10.30 31.37 23.64
CA GLY A 237 10.82 32.55 22.94
C GLY A 237 11.95 32.29 21.94
N SER A 238 12.29 31.02 21.65
CA SER A 238 13.33 30.61 20.68
C SER A 238 12.76 30.39 19.27
N SER A 239 11.83 31.25 18.81
CA SER A 239 11.19 31.11 17.50
C SER A 239 12.09 31.56 16.35
N ASN A 240 13.07 30.75 15.97
CA ASN A 240 13.89 30.99 14.78
C ASN A 240 13.28 30.31 13.55
N PHE A 241 13.50 30.88 12.35
CA PHE A 241 13.08 30.30 11.06
C PHE A 241 13.38 28.80 10.92
N LYS A 242 14.55 28.37 11.42
CA LYS A 242 14.98 26.96 11.46
C LYS A 242 14.05 26.06 12.27
N SER A 243 13.51 26.55 13.38
CA SER A 243 12.54 25.82 14.21
C SER A 243 11.22 25.64 13.46
N THR A 244 10.77 26.66 12.73
CA THR A 244 9.52 26.62 11.95
C THR A 244 9.61 25.64 10.80
N VAL A 245 10.72 25.66 10.06
CA VAL A 245 10.95 24.71 8.97
C VAL A 245 11.04 23.27 9.49
N ARG A 246 11.64 23.04 10.66
CA ARG A 246 11.67 21.72 11.30
C ARG A 246 10.27 21.21 11.62
N PHE A 247 9.48 22.02 12.32
CA PHE A 247 8.12 21.68 12.69
C PHE A 247 7.25 21.36 11.47
N LEU A 248 7.37 22.15 10.39
CA LEU A 248 6.66 21.90 9.14
C LEU A 248 7.10 20.59 8.47
N ALA A 249 8.38 20.25 8.51
CA ALA A 249 8.87 18.99 7.98
C ALA A 249 8.32 17.78 8.76
N ASP A 250 8.33 17.83 10.09
CA ASP A 250 7.78 16.77 10.93
C ASP A 250 6.27 16.58 10.69
N ILE A 251 5.49 17.67 10.61
CA ILE A 251 4.05 17.60 10.30
C ILE A 251 3.80 17.03 8.90
N ASN A 252 4.56 17.48 7.90
CA ASN A 252 4.39 17.00 6.54
C ASN A 252 4.62 15.48 6.44
N VAL A 253 5.65 14.96 7.12
CA VAL A 253 5.95 13.53 7.17
C VAL A 253 4.82 12.73 7.84
N VAL A 254 4.27 13.22 8.94
CA VAL A 254 3.13 12.56 9.60
C VAL A 254 1.90 12.63 8.69
N PHE A 255 1.59 13.80 8.15
CA PHE A 255 0.42 14.03 7.32
C PHE A 255 0.37 13.12 6.09
N ILE A 256 1.46 13.02 5.32
CA ILE A 256 1.48 12.17 4.12
C ILE A 256 1.23 10.70 4.47
N PHE A 257 1.82 10.22 5.57
CA PHE A 257 1.69 8.84 5.98
C PHE A 257 0.24 8.51 6.36
N TRP A 258 -0.38 9.37 7.17
CA TRP A 258 -1.78 9.20 7.55
C TRP A 258 -2.74 9.35 6.37
N MET A 259 -2.46 10.25 5.43
CA MET A 259 -3.27 10.39 4.21
C MET A 259 -3.23 9.11 3.36
N GLU A 260 -2.08 8.47 3.22
CA GLU A 260 -1.93 7.20 2.50
C GLU A 260 -2.71 6.06 3.18
N PHE A 261 -2.58 5.95 4.50
CA PHE A 261 -3.29 4.95 5.30
C PHE A 261 -4.81 5.15 5.23
N LEU A 262 -5.30 6.36 5.50
CA LEU A 262 -6.72 6.69 5.46
C LEU A 262 -7.30 6.48 4.06
N SER A 263 -6.59 6.88 3.00
CA SER A 263 -7.03 6.68 1.62
C SER A 263 -7.26 5.21 1.30
N THR A 264 -6.38 4.32 1.80
CA THR A 264 -6.54 2.87 1.61
C THR A 264 -7.69 2.33 2.45
N ALA A 265 -7.77 2.70 3.73
CA ALA A 265 -8.82 2.25 4.64
C ALA A 265 -10.22 2.62 4.13
N LEU A 266 -10.40 3.85 3.64
CA LEU A 266 -11.66 4.32 3.06
C LEU A 266 -12.09 3.52 1.83
N ILE A 267 -11.14 3.06 0.99
CA ILE A 267 -11.49 2.22 -0.16
C ILE A 267 -11.87 0.81 0.28
N CYS A 268 -11.18 0.25 1.28
CA CYS A 268 -11.58 -1.04 1.84
C CYS A 268 -13.00 -0.97 2.40
N ASP A 269 -13.34 0.09 3.13
CA ASP A 269 -14.71 0.34 3.63
C ASP A 269 -15.73 0.49 2.50
N GLU A 270 -15.41 1.23 1.44
CA GLU A 270 -16.25 1.33 0.23
C GLU A 270 -16.50 -0.04 -0.43
N ILE A 271 -15.48 -0.91 -0.51
CA ILE A 271 -15.61 -2.27 -1.05
C ILE A 271 -16.55 -3.11 -0.19
N LEU A 272 -16.41 -3.04 1.15
CA LEU A 272 -17.29 -3.74 2.08
C LEU A 272 -18.75 -3.27 1.92
N LYS A 273 -18.97 -1.94 1.86
CA LYS A 273 -20.30 -1.37 1.62
C LYS A 273 -20.91 -1.84 0.30
N GLU A 274 -20.14 -1.94 -0.77
CA GLU A 274 -20.64 -2.47 -2.04
C GLU A 274 -20.94 -3.98 -1.98
N PHE A 275 -20.13 -4.74 -1.26
CA PHE A 275 -20.40 -6.16 -1.01
C PHE A 275 -21.72 -6.36 -0.23
N ASP A 276 -21.96 -5.59 0.82
CA ASP A 276 -23.19 -5.67 1.62
C ASP A 276 -24.43 -5.30 0.80
N LYS A 277 -24.33 -4.33 -0.10
CA LYS A 277 -25.40 -4.00 -1.05
C LYS A 277 -25.74 -5.18 -1.95
N ILE A 278 -24.73 -5.88 -2.48
CA ILE A 278 -24.93 -7.07 -3.32
C ILE A 278 -25.62 -8.17 -2.52
N LEU A 279 -25.16 -8.43 -1.29
CA LEU A 279 -25.75 -9.44 -0.40
C LEU A 279 -27.22 -9.12 -0.10
N THR A 280 -27.53 -7.85 0.21
CA THR A 280 -28.90 -7.39 0.47
C THR A 280 -29.82 -7.60 -0.74
N VAL A 281 -29.35 -7.27 -1.94
CA VAL A 281 -30.12 -7.49 -3.18
C VAL A 281 -30.30 -8.97 -3.46
N ALA A 282 -29.25 -9.78 -3.27
CA ALA A 282 -29.32 -11.23 -3.43
C ALA A 282 -30.34 -11.87 -2.48
N ASN A 283 -30.34 -11.48 -1.20
CA ASN A 283 -31.30 -12.01 -0.21
C ASN A 283 -32.74 -11.64 -0.56
N ARG A 284 -32.99 -10.40 -1.00
CA ARG A 284 -34.33 -10.00 -1.48
C ARG A 284 -34.79 -10.83 -2.67
N LEU A 285 -33.88 -11.20 -3.56
CA LEU A 285 -34.21 -12.09 -4.67
C LEU A 285 -34.61 -13.47 -4.17
N VAL A 286 -33.85 -14.08 -3.26
CA VAL A 286 -34.19 -15.38 -2.67
C VAL A 286 -35.59 -15.35 -2.05
N MET A 287 -35.89 -14.32 -1.24
CA MET A 287 -37.19 -14.20 -0.59
C MET A 287 -38.35 -14.06 -1.60
N ASN A 288 -38.16 -13.31 -2.69
CA ASN A 288 -39.17 -13.17 -3.74
C ASN A 288 -39.31 -14.43 -4.62
N PHE A 289 -38.34 -15.33 -4.63
CA PHE A 289 -38.35 -16.56 -5.44
C PHE A 289 -38.69 -17.82 -4.65
N ASN A 290 -38.62 -17.81 -3.31
CA ASN A 290 -39.09 -18.91 -2.45
C ASN A 290 -40.63 -19.07 -2.44
N GLU A 291 -41.37 -18.26 -3.21
CA GLU A 291 -42.76 -18.57 -3.60
C GLU A 291 -42.85 -19.53 -4.81
N ASN A 292 -41.73 -19.98 -5.41
CA ASN A 292 -41.66 -20.96 -6.49
C ASN A 292 -40.54 -22.00 -6.23
N ASP A 293 -40.91 -23.27 -6.03
CA ASP A 293 -40.08 -24.39 -5.53
C ASP A 293 -38.79 -24.74 -6.33
N GLU A 294 -38.57 -24.21 -7.55
CA GLU A 294 -37.44 -24.63 -8.40
C GLU A 294 -36.08 -24.04 -7.98
N VAL A 295 -36.04 -22.99 -7.15
CA VAL A 295 -34.82 -22.19 -6.88
C VAL A 295 -34.05 -22.63 -5.63
N GLU A 296 -34.66 -23.41 -4.73
CA GLU A 296 -33.98 -23.99 -3.57
C GLU A 296 -32.79 -24.89 -4.00
N SER A 297 -32.88 -25.47 -5.21
CA SER A 297 -31.79 -26.22 -5.86
C SER A 297 -30.59 -25.38 -6.34
N PHE A 298 -30.69 -24.05 -6.37
CA PHE A 298 -29.62 -23.15 -6.87
C PHE A 298 -28.71 -22.59 -5.75
N PHE A 299 -29.21 -22.60 -4.52
CA PHE A 299 -28.55 -22.06 -3.34
C PHE A 299 -27.90 -23.13 -2.44
N ASN A 300 -28.44 -24.36 -2.44
CA ASN A 300 -27.73 -25.55 -1.95
C ASN A 300 -26.65 -26.01 -2.94
#